data_AF-A0A662B7A9-F1
#
_entry.id   AF-A0A662B7A9-F1
#
_cell.length_a   1.000
_cell.length_b   1.000
_cell.length_c   1.000
_cell.angle_alpha   90.00
_cell.angle_beta   90.00
_cell.angle_gamma   90.00
#
_symmetry.space_group_name_H-M   'P 1'
#
loop_
_entity.id
_entity.type
_entity.pdbx_description
1 polymer ?
#
loop_
_entity_poly.entity_id
_entity_poly.type
_entity_poly.pdbx_seq_one_letter_code
_entity_poly.pdbx_strand_id
1 'polypeptide(L)'
;MIRLIKTTVDYFNELLLNVGLSEYWSNHISQFTAFILLLIFSFLAYYITWKLIRKLLLPVFHKSKNQFDDLLVKHQFFRKIAYLVPAIILYNLSDESLAIFPDYVNIFNSVLEVFFVIISILIVDSLLSTLNDFYDRYDFAKDHPIKALVQIIKIIIYVIGGLIILG
;
A
#
# COMPACT_ATOMS: atom_id res chain seq x y z
N MET A 1 12.06 14.91 2.92
CA MET A 1 10.69 14.88 2.34
C MET A 1 9.76 15.84 3.06
N ILE A 2 9.69 15.82 4.40
CA ILE A 2 8.83 16.70 5.21
C ILE A 2 9.11 18.20 4.97
N ARG A 3 10.39 18.59 4.96
CA ARG A 3 10.81 19.96 4.59
C ARG A 3 10.26 20.42 3.23
N LEU A 4 10.18 19.54 2.24
CA LEU A 4 9.65 19.87 0.90
C LEU A 4 8.14 20.13 0.95
N ILE A 5 7.40 19.34 1.73
CA ILE A 5 5.96 19.53 1.91
C ILE A 5 5.69 20.86 2.60
N LYS A 6 6.41 21.16 3.69
CA LYS A 6 6.28 22.44 4.40
C LYS A 6 6.57 23.63 3.47
N THR A 7 7.69 23.59 2.75
CA THR A 7 8.01 24.63 1.75
C THR A 7 6.95 24.75 0.67
N THR A 8 6.32 23.65 0.26
CA THR A 8 5.21 23.69 -0.72
C THR A 8 3.99 24.38 -0.13
N VAL A 9 3.58 24.05 1.10
CA VAL A 9 2.45 24.70 1.78
C VAL A 9 2.72 26.19 1.96
N ASP A 10 3.91 26.56 2.46
CA ASP A 10 4.30 27.95 2.68
C ASP A 10 4.28 28.75 1.38
N TYR A 11 4.84 28.18 0.29
CA TYR A 11 4.86 28.81 -1.03
C TYR A 11 3.46 29.06 -1.59
N PHE A 12 2.57 28.07 -1.52
CA PHE A 12 1.18 28.24 -1.98
C PHE A 12 0.42 29.23 -1.11
N ASN A 13 0.68 29.25 0.20
CA ASN A 13 0.01 30.16 1.12
C ASN A 13 0.38 31.62 0.80
N GLU A 14 1.67 31.92 0.65
CA GLU A 14 2.15 33.24 0.23
C GLU A 14 1.57 33.66 -1.13
N LEU A 15 1.51 32.75 -2.10
CA LEU A 15 0.93 33.03 -3.41
C LEU A 15 -0.56 33.40 -3.32
N LEU A 16 -1.34 32.67 -2.53
CA LEU A 16 -2.77 32.92 -2.36
C LEU A 16 -3.05 34.21 -1.59
N LEU A 17 -2.25 34.51 -0.56
CA LEU A 17 -2.30 35.78 0.17
C LEU A 17 -2.01 36.96 -0.76
N ASN A 18 -1.01 36.84 -1.64
CA ASN A 18 -0.67 37.88 -2.62
C ASN A 18 -1.78 38.13 -3.66
N VAL A 19 -2.63 37.14 -3.92
CA VAL A 19 -3.81 37.26 -4.80
C VAL A 19 -5.01 37.89 -4.06
N GLY A 20 -4.89 38.14 -2.75
CA GLY A 20 -5.90 38.81 -1.92
C GLY A 20 -6.89 37.87 -1.23
N LEU A 21 -6.60 36.56 -1.17
CA LEU A 21 -7.38 35.62 -0.36
C LEU A 21 -7.14 35.87 1.13
N SER A 22 -8.14 35.54 1.96
CA SER A 22 -7.96 35.59 3.41
C SER A 22 -6.97 34.52 3.87
N GLU A 23 -6.34 34.75 5.02
CA GLU A 23 -5.41 33.80 5.66
C GLU A 23 -6.06 32.42 5.89
N TYR A 24 -7.35 32.43 6.26
CA TYR A 24 -8.14 31.22 6.44
C TYR A 24 -8.19 30.36 5.16
N TRP A 25 -8.62 30.94 4.03
CA TRP A 25 -8.73 30.21 2.77
C TRP A 25 -7.37 29.86 2.19
N SER A 26 -6.38 30.74 2.33
CA SER A 26 -5.02 30.52 1.85
C SER A 26 -4.37 29.32 2.52
N ASN A 27 -4.52 29.19 3.84
CA ASN A 27 -4.00 28.06 4.59
C ASN A 27 -4.67 26.73 4.18
N HIS A 28 -6.01 26.68 4.17
CA HIS A 28 -6.74 25.45 3.82
C HIS A 28 -6.49 24.98 2.39
N ILE A 29 -6.48 25.88 1.41
CA ILE A 29 -6.22 25.52 0.00
C ILE A 29 -4.78 25.02 -0.18
N SER A 30 -3.82 25.65 0.50
CA SER A 30 -2.41 25.24 0.45
C SER A 30 -2.20 23.86 1.04
N GLN A 31 -2.82 23.59 2.20
CA GLN A 31 -2.83 22.29 2.84
C GLN A 31 -3.44 21.21 1.92
N PHE A 32 -4.62 21.48 1.37
CA PHE A 32 -5.29 20.56 0.45
C PHE A 32 -4.46 20.28 -0.82
N THR A 33 -3.79 21.30 -1.36
CA THR A 33 -2.91 21.17 -2.53
C THR A 33 -1.71 20.28 -2.22
N ALA A 34 -1.04 20.50 -1.09
CA ALA A 34 0.09 19.66 -0.68
C ALA A 34 -0.33 18.21 -0.41
N PHE A 35 -1.53 18.00 0.15
CA PHE A 35 -2.12 16.67 0.31
C PHE A 35 -2.31 15.94 -1.04
N ILE A 36 -2.89 16.62 -2.03
CA ILE A 36 -3.05 16.06 -3.39
C ILE A 36 -1.70 15.72 -4.02
N LEU A 37 -0.71 16.61 -3.93
CA LEU A 37 0.62 16.37 -4.47
C LEU A 37 1.26 15.14 -3.85
N LEU A 38 1.11 14.96 -2.54
CA LEU A 38 1.62 13.80 -1.81
C LEU A 38 0.96 12.49 -2.26
N LEU A 39 -0.36 12.49 -2.51
CA LEU A 39 -1.05 11.33 -3.10
C LEU A 39 -0.53 11.01 -4.50
N ILE A 40 -0.30 12.03 -5.33
CA ILE A 40 0.28 11.86 -6.68
C ILE A 40 1.69 11.27 -6.60
N PHE A 41 2.56 11.79 -5.71
CA PHE A 41 3.91 11.25 -5.51
C PHE A 41 3.88 9.80 -5.04
N SER A 42 3.00 9.47 -4.10
CA SER A 42 2.82 8.11 -3.60
C SER A 42 2.36 7.16 -4.71
N PHE A 43 1.38 7.57 -5.51
CA PHE A 43 0.93 6.81 -6.68
C PHE A 43 2.05 6.61 -7.73
N LEU A 44 2.85 7.65 -7.96
CA LEU A 44 3.98 7.56 -8.88
C LEU A 44 5.05 6.59 -8.37
N ALA A 45 5.32 6.59 -7.05
CA ALA A 45 6.21 5.64 -6.41
C ALA A 45 5.72 4.20 -6.55
N TYR A 46 4.40 3.96 -6.42
CA TYR A 46 3.80 2.67 -6.74
C TYR A 46 4.05 2.27 -8.21
N TYR A 47 3.74 3.17 -9.15
CA TYR A 47 3.91 2.90 -10.57
C TYR A 47 5.37 2.55 -10.93
N ILE A 48 6.33 3.31 -10.39
CA ILE A 48 7.76 3.06 -10.57
C ILE A 48 8.16 1.71 -9.96
N THR A 49 7.77 1.45 -8.71
CA THR A 49 8.04 0.17 -8.04
C THR A 49 7.52 -1.01 -8.86
N TRP A 50 6.26 -0.95 -9.28
CA TRP A 50 5.66 -2.04 -10.04
C TRP A 50 6.33 -2.22 -11.41
N LYS A 51 6.69 -1.13 -12.08
CA LYS A 51 7.44 -1.15 -13.33
C LYS A 51 8.82 -1.79 -13.15
N LEU A 52 9.53 -1.48 -12.05
CA LEU A 52 10.82 -2.08 -11.72
C LEU A 52 10.68 -3.57 -11.43
N ILE A 53 9.71 -3.99 -10.61
CA ILE A 53 9.43 -5.39 -10.32
C ILE A 53 9.17 -6.16 -11.62
N ARG A 54 8.30 -5.63 -12.49
CA ARG A 54 7.99 -6.28 -13.78
C ARG A 54 9.19 -6.40 -14.71
N LYS A 55 10.06 -5.40 -14.75
CA LYS A 55 11.21 -5.36 -15.67
C LYS A 55 12.42 -6.13 -15.15
N LEU A 56 12.62 -6.16 -13.83
CA LEU A 56 13.83 -6.71 -13.20
C LEU A 56 13.58 -8.08 -12.57
N LEU A 57 12.48 -8.25 -11.81
CA LEU A 57 12.24 -9.47 -11.04
C LEU A 57 11.55 -10.56 -11.86
N LEU A 58 10.47 -10.23 -12.58
CA LEU A 58 9.71 -11.25 -13.33
C LEU A 58 10.53 -12.03 -14.39
N PRO A 59 11.46 -11.41 -15.15
CA PRO A 59 12.29 -12.13 -16.10
C PRO A 59 13.32 -13.04 -15.45
N VAL A 60 13.74 -12.73 -14.21
CA VAL A 60 14.65 -13.59 -13.43
C VAL A 60 13.91 -14.84 -12.97
N PHE A 61 12.68 -14.70 -12.48
CA PHE A 61 11.85 -15.82 -12.07
C PHE A 61 11.48 -16.75 -13.24
N HIS A 62 11.19 -16.21 -14.43
CA HIS A 62 10.95 -17.05 -15.61
C HIS A 62 12.19 -17.85 -16.08
N LYS A 63 13.40 -17.47 -15.65
CA LYS A 63 14.63 -18.22 -15.94
C LYS A 63 15.00 -19.22 -14.85
N SER A 64 14.32 -19.16 -13.71
CA SER A 64 14.50 -20.08 -12.58
C SER A 64 13.94 -21.45 -12.94
N LYS A 65 14.55 -22.52 -12.41
CA LYS A 65 13.98 -23.87 -12.45
C LYS A 65 12.97 -24.11 -11.32
N ASN A 66 12.91 -23.20 -10.35
CA ASN A 66 11.95 -23.31 -9.27
C ASN A 66 10.54 -23.03 -9.83
N GLN A 67 9.55 -23.81 -9.40
CA GLN A 67 8.15 -23.64 -9.81
C GLN A 67 7.33 -22.90 -8.76
N PHE A 68 7.95 -22.49 -7.65
CA PHE A 68 7.30 -21.74 -6.57
C PHE A 68 7.13 -20.26 -6.93
N ASP A 69 8.16 -19.67 -7.53
CA ASP A 69 8.17 -18.29 -8.02
C ASP A 69 7.16 -18.06 -9.15
N ASP A 70 6.99 -19.02 -10.06
CA ASP A 70 5.90 -18.96 -11.05
C ASP A 70 4.52 -18.87 -10.39
N LEU A 71 4.31 -19.60 -9.29
CA LEU A 71 3.07 -19.53 -8.52
C LEU A 71 2.93 -18.20 -7.76
N LEU A 72 4.03 -17.62 -7.24
CA LEU A 72 4.01 -16.28 -6.64
C LEU A 72 3.60 -15.21 -7.66
N VAL A 73 4.08 -15.35 -8.91
CA VAL A 73 3.67 -14.48 -10.02
C VAL A 73 2.20 -14.69 -10.38
N LYS A 74 1.75 -15.96 -10.49
CA LYS A 74 0.34 -16.33 -10.75
C LYS A 74 -0.60 -15.68 -9.74
N HIS A 75 -0.25 -15.72 -8.45
CA HIS A 75 -1.06 -15.15 -7.36
C HIS A 75 -0.78 -13.66 -7.09
N GLN A 76 -0.03 -13.00 -7.98
CA GLN A 76 0.28 -11.57 -7.94
C GLN A 76 0.94 -11.10 -6.64
N PHE A 77 1.67 -11.98 -5.95
CA PHE A 77 2.32 -11.69 -4.67
C PHE A 77 3.21 -10.45 -4.74
N PHE A 78 4.06 -10.36 -5.77
CA PHE A 78 4.96 -9.21 -5.94
C PHE A 78 4.22 -7.90 -6.23
N ARG A 79 3.05 -7.96 -6.89
CA ARG A 79 2.21 -6.78 -7.11
C ARG A 79 1.60 -6.31 -5.80
N LYS A 80 1.16 -7.24 -4.97
CA LYS A 80 0.58 -6.96 -3.65
C LYS A 80 1.63 -6.36 -2.72
N ILE A 81 2.86 -6.86 -2.73
CA ILE A 81 4.01 -6.23 -2.06
C ILE A 81 4.29 -4.83 -2.59
N ALA A 82 4.17 -4.59 -3.90
CA ALA A 82 4.41 -3.26 -4.48
C ALA A 82 3.50 -2.17 -3.89
N TYR A 83 2.30 -2.53 -3.39
CA TYR A 83 1.42 -1.60 -2.68
C TYR A 83 1.94 -1.19 -1.29
N LEU A 84 2.90 -1.93 -0.69
CA LEU A 84 3.53 -1.50 0.56
C LEU A 84 4.39 -0.26 0.37
N VAL A 85 5.02 -0.07 -0.79
CA VAL A 85 5.88 1.10 -1.03
C VAL A 85 5.15 2.43 -0.84
N PRO A 86 4.01 2.72 -1.51
CA PRO A 86 3.26 3.94 -1.26
C PRO A 86 2.80 4.03 0.20
N ALA A 87 2.34 2.92 0.81
CA ALA A 87 1.90 2.91 2.20
C ALA A 87 3.03 3.30 3.17
N ILE A 88 4.23 2.75 2.99
CA ILE A 88 5.41 3.06 3.80
C ILE A 88 5.85 4.52 3.59
N ILE A 89 5.82 5.03 2.36
CA ILE A 89 6.12 6.45 2.09
C ILE A 89 5.17 7.36 2.86
N LEU A 90 3.88 7.03 2.87
CA LEU A 90 2.85 7.80 3.57
C LEU A 90 2.96 7.66 5.10
N TYR A 91 3.28 6.46 5.60
CA TYR A 91 3.51 6.21 7.03
C TYR A 91 4.71 6.97 7.58
N ASN A 92 5.85 6.98 6.87
CA ASN A 92 7.02 7.77 7.31
C ASN A 92 6.76 9.29 7.31
N LEU A 93 5.63 9.73 6.75
CA LEU A 93 5.19 11.11 6.79
C LEU A 93 4.19 11.38 7.91
N SER A 94 3.52 10.37 8.47
CA SER A 94 2.38 10.59 9.39
C SER A 94 2.77 11.38 10.63
N ASP A 95 3.89 11.04 11.28
CA ASP A 95 4.28 11.59 12.59
C ASP A 95 4.56 13.09 12.58
N GLU A 96 5.13 13.64 11.50
CA GLU A 96 5.40 15.09 11.37
C GLU A 96 4.40 15.81 10.45
N SER A 97 3.71 15.10 9.54
CA SER A 97 2.62 15.69 8.73
C SER A 97 1.39 16.03 9.56
N LEU A 98 1.24 15.37 10.73
CA LEU A 98 0.35 15.72 11.83
C LEU A 98 0.33 17.23 12.14
N ALA A 99 1.48 17.90 12.04
CA ALA A 99 1.60 19.33 12.30
C ALA A 99 1.25 20.21 11.08
N ILE A 100 1.23 19.64 9.87
CA ILE A 100 1.04 20.37 8.60
C ILE A 100 -0.43 20.32 8.14
N PHE A 101 -1.16 19.24 8.46
CA PHE A 101 -2.56 19.04 8.06
C PHE A 101 -3.50 18.74 9.25
N PRO A 102 -3.49 19.54 10.33
CA PRO A 102 -4.19 19.21 11.58
C PRO A 102 -5.66 18.85 11.40
N ASP A 103 -6.35 19.48 10.44
CA ASP A 103 -7.77 19.27 10.15
C ASP A 103 -8.06 17.92 9.46
N TYR A 104 -7.06 17.30 8.81
CA TYR A 104 -7.24 16.10 7.98
C TYR A 104 -6.50 14.87 8.52
N VAL A 105 -5.70 15.03 9.58
CA VAL A 105 -4.85 13.97 10.14
C VAL A 105 -5.63 12.71 10.47
N ASN A 106 -6.73 12.84 11.23
CA ASN A 106 -7.44 11.67 11.74
C ASN A 106 -7.98 10.81 10.59
N ILE A 107 -8.58 11.46 9.58
CA ILE A 107 -9.06 10.79 8.38
C ILE A 107 -7.91 10.15 7.62
N PHE A 108 -6.78 10.86 7.47
CA PHE A 108 -5.61 10.34 6.78
C PHE A 108 -5.03 9.10 7.46
N ASN A 109 -4.85 9.14 8.78
CA ASN A 109 -4.33 8.03 9.57
C ASN A 109 -5.27 6.82 9.50
N SER A 110 -6.58 7.01 9.66
CA SER A 110 -7.56 5.93 9.50
C SER A 110 -7.51 5.31 8.10
N VAL A 111 -7.43 6.12 7.05
CA VAL A 111 -7.32 5.62 5.67
C VAL A 111 -6.01 4.84 5.48
N LEU A 112 -4.90 5.31 6.02
CA LEU A 112 -3.62 4.59 5.95
C LEU A 112 -3.67 3.26 6.69
N GLU A 113 -4.22 3.22 7.90
CA GLU A 113 -4.35 2.01 8.69
C GLU A 113 -5.17 0.96 7.95
N VAL A 114 -6.36 1.34 7.45
CA VAL A 114 -7.21 0.47 6.63
C VAL A 114 -6.45 -0.02 5.40
N PHE A 115 -5.69 0.86 4.74
CA PHE A 115 -4.91 0.49 3.57
C PHE A 115 -3.80 -0.53 3.90
N PHE A 116 -3.08 -0.36 5.01
CA PHE A 116 -2.06 -1.32 5.48
C PHE A 116 -2.67 -2.68 5.79
N VAL A 117 -3.80 -2.70 6.49
CA VAL A 117 -4.51 -3.95 6.82
C VAL A 117 -4.92 -4.67 5.55
N ILE A 118 -5.56 -3.99 4.60
CA ILE A 118 -5.98 -4.58 3.32
C ILE A 118 -4.78 -5.15 2.54
N ILE A 119 -3.69 -4.39 2.41
CA ILE A 119 -2.50 -4.87 1.69
C ILE A 119 -1.92 -6.11 2.37
N SER A 120 -1.85 -6.11 3.69
CA SER A 120 -1.33 -7.25 4.47
C SER A 120 -2.17 -8.50 4.24
N ILE A 121 -3.50 -8.39 4.31
CA ILE A 121 -4.43 -9.49 3.99
C ILE A 121 -4.20 -10.00 2.58
N LEU A 122 -4.10 -9.10 1.60
CA LEU A 122 -3.89 -9.47 0.20
C LEU A 122 -2.58 -10.25 0.02
N ILE A 123 -1.49 -9.79 0.63
CA ILE A 123 -0.17 -10.46 0.57
C ILE A 123 -0.26 -11.86 1.17
N VAL A 124 -0.81 -11.99 2.37
CA VAL A 124 -0.94 -13.30 3.03
C VAL A 124 -1.86 -14.23 2.22
N ASP A 125 -2.97 -13.72 1.70
CA ASP A 125 -3.87 -14.48 0.81
C ASP A 125 -3.14 -15.00 -0.44
N SER A 126 -2.32 -14.17 -1.11
CA SER A 126 -1.54 -14.64 -2.26
C SER A 126 -0.51 -15.69 -1.88
N LEU A 127 0.12 -15.53 -0.71
CA LEU A 127 1.12 -16.48 -0.23
C LEU A 127 0.48 -17.82 0.11
N LEU A 128 -0.62 -17.81 0.84
CA LEU A 128 -1.40 -19.01 1.17
C LEU A 128 -1.92 -19.73 -0.08
N SER A 129 -2.37 -18.98 -1.09
CA SER A 129 -2.78 -19.55 -2.38
C SER A 129 -1.60 -20.20 -3.11
N THR A 130 -0.44 -19.54 -3.07
CA THR A 130 0.80 -20.07 -3.66
C THR A 130 1.25 -21.34 -2.96
N LEU A 131 1.19 -21.38 -1.63
CA LEU A 131 1.51 -22.56 -0.82
C LEU A 131 0.56 -23.72 -1.11
N ASN A 132 -0.75 -23.46 -1.23
CA ASN A 132 -1.72 -24.48 -1.60
C ASN A 132 -1.42 -25.07 -2.98
N ASP A 133 -1.25 -24.21 -3.99
CA ASP A 133 -0.95 -24.67 -5.36
C ASP A 133 0.40 -25.40 -5.43
N PHE A 134 1.39 -25.00 -4.62
CA PHE A 134 2.68 -25.67 -4.54
C PHE A 134 2.53 -27.07 -3.94
N TYR A 135 1.73 -27.19 -2.87
CA TYR A 135 1.45 -28.44 -2.20
C TYR A 135 0.66 -29.41 -3.08
N ASP A 136 -0.34 -28.93 -3.81
CA ASP A 136 -1.21 -29.73 -4.68
C ASP A 136 -0.47 -30.41 -5.84
N ARG A 137 0.82 -30.10 -6.07
CA ARG A 137 1.66 -30.77 -7.07
C ARG A 137 2.19 -32.13 -6.64
N TYR A 138 2.22 -32.43 -5.35
CA TYR A 138 2.71 -33.72 -4.87
C TYR A 138 1.61 -34.77 -4.92
N ASP A 139 1.95 -36.00 -5.32
CA ASP A 139 0.95 -37.07 -5.43
C ASP A 139 0.22 -37.35 -4.10
N PHE A 140 0.91 -37.24 -2.97
CA PHE A 140 0.31 -37.43 -1.64
C PHE A 140 -0.76 -36.38 -1.30
N ALA A 141 -0.74 -35.21 -1.95
CA ALA A 141 -1.73 -34.16 -1.73
C ALA A 141 -3.13 -34.57 -2.24
N LYS A 142 -3.20 -35.55 -3.15
CA LYS A 142 -4.48 -36.11 -3.64
C LYS A 142 -5.26 -36.79 -2.51
N ASP A 143 -4.55 -37.49 -1.64
CA ASP A 143 -5.15 -38.20 -0.50
C ASP A 143 -5.30 -37.29 0.73
N HIS A 144 -4.50 -36.23 0.81
CA HIS A 144 -4.48 -35.29 1.93
C HIS A 144 -4.55 -33.82 1.48
N PRO A 145 -5.66 -33.37 0.87
CA PRO A 145 -5.76 -32.00 0.38
C PRO A 145 -5.80 -30.99 1.55
N ILE A 146 -4.93 -29.98 1.50
CA ILE A 146 -4.88 -28.92 2.52
C ILE A 146 -5.77 -27.71 2.18
N LYS A 147 -6.44 -27.74 1.02
CA LYS A 147 -7.21 -26.61 0.50
C LYS A 147 -8.27 -26.09 1.48
N ALA A 148 -9.00 -27.00 2.14
CA ALA A 148 -9.99 -26.62 3.14
C ALA A 148 -9.35 -25.90 4.33
N LEU A 149 -8.20 -26.39 4.82
CA LEU A 149 -7.45 -25.78 5.91
C LEU A 149 -6.97 -24.37 5.52
N VAL A 150 -6.39 -24.23 4.33
CA VAL A 150 -5.93 -22.94 3.80
C VAL A 150 -7.09 -21.95 3.68
N GLN A 151 -8.27 -22.40 3.24
CA GLN A 151 -9.45 -21.56 3.14
C GLN A 151 -9.96 -21.09 4.51
N ILE A 152 -9.96 -21.96 5.52
CA ILE A 152 -10.32 -21.60 6.89
C ILE A 152 -9.36 -20.52 7.42
N ILE A 153 -8.05 -20.69 7.24
CA ILE A 153 -7.05 -19.70 7.65
C ILE A 153 -7.29 -18.35 6.97
N LYS A 154 -7.60 -18.34 5.67
CA LYS A 154 -7.95 -17.11 4.95
C LYS A 154 -9.17 -16.43 5.56
N ILE A 155 -10.24 -17.15 5.82
CA ILE A 155 -11.45 -16.59 6.44
C ILE A 155 -11.11 -15.94 7.78
N ILE A 156 -10.33 -16.62 8.62
CA ILE A 156 -9.88 -16.07 9.92
C ILE A 156 -9.13 -14.75 9.71
N ILE A 157 -8.19 -14.69 8.74
CA ILE A 157 -7.43 -13.47 8.43
C ILE A 157 -8.35 -12.35 7.94
N TYR A 158 -9.33 -12.63 7.07
CA TYR A 158 -10.29 -11.63 6.61
C TYR A 158 -11.14 -11.10 7.75
N VAL A 159 -11.58 -11.96 8.68
CA VAL A 159 -12.37 -11.56 9.85
C VAL A 159 -11.52 -10.69 10.78
N ILE A 160 -10.30 -11.12 11.13
CA ILE A 160 -9.38 -10.34 11.98
C ILE A 160 -9.11 -8.98 11.33
N GLY A 161 -8.82 -8.95 10.04
CA GLY A 161 -8.60 -7.72 9.29
C GLY A 161 -9.82 -6.79 9.31
N GLY A 162 -11.02 -7.34 9.13
CA GLY A 162 -12.27 -6.57 9.24
C GLY A 162 -12.48 -6.00 10.64
N LEU A 163 -12.15 -6.76 11.68
CA LEU A 163 -12.23 -6.29 13.06
C LEU A 163 -11.24 -5.15 13.35
N ILE A 164 -10.02 -5.23 12.83
CA ILE A 164 -9.02 -4.14 12.96
C ILE A 164 -9.48 -2.88 12.23
N ILE A 165 -10.16 -3.02 11.08
CA ILE A 165 -10.67 -1.86 10.33
C ILE A 165 -11.87 -1.19 11.03
N LEU A 166 -12.70 -1.95 11.72
CA LEU A 166 -13.91 -1.46 12.37
C LEU A 166 -13.71 -0.98 13.82
N GLY A 167 -12.70 -1.52 14.51
CA GLY A 167 -12.35 -1.17 15.88
C GLY A 167 -11.51 0.09 15.94
#